data_AF-A0A536YJI8-F1
#
_entry.id   AF-A0A536YJI8-F1
#
_cell.length_a   1.000
_cell.length_b   1.000
_cell.length_c   1.000
_cell.angle_alpha   90.00
_cell.angle_beta   90.00
_cell.angle_gamma   90.00
#
_symmetry.space_group_name_H-M   'P 1'
#
loop_
_entity.id
_entity.type
_entity.pdbx_description
1 polymer ?
#
loop_
_entity_poly.entity_id
_entity_poly.type
_entity_poly.pdbx_seq_one_letter_code
_entity_poly.pdbx_strand_id
1 'polypeptide(L)'
;MSDRAQHHYYVPQPSHWMIFGSAGLLCMATGAAAWLNDWEPGRYIVFAGLAILAFMMARWFGDVVRESEGGKYGRWEDVSFRWGMSWFIFSEVMFFGAFFGALYYARLIAVPDLGSIDSKLLWPDFAAQWPSAGPNFKDPFTPMAAWGIPAINTLLLLSSGVTVTVAHWALKEGKRTQLALFMFFTVALGATFLCFQAYEYGHAYSDLNLKLSTGVYGSTFFMLT
;
A
#
# COMPACT_ATOMS: atom_id res chain seq x y z
N MET A 1 21.94 14.79 -45.10
CA MET A 1 21.32 15.85 -44.28
C MET A 1 21.47 15.45 -42.83
N SER A 2 22.47 16.05 -42.20
CA SER A 2 22.91 15.78 -40.83
C SER A 2 22.18 16.74 -39.91
N ASP A 3 21.20 16.24 -39.17
CA ASP A 3 20.65 16.94 -38.01
C ASP A 3 20.42 15.94 -36.86
N ARG A 4 21.41 15.06 -36.64
CA ARG A 4 21.48 14.22 -35.43
C ARG A 4 22.13 15.04 -34.31
N ALA A 5 21.44 16.09 -33.86
CA ALA A 5 21.56 16.44 -32.46
C ALA A 5 21.01 15.23 -31.69
N GLN A 6 21.90 14.33 -31.25
CA GLN A 6 21.52 13.30 -30.30
C GLN A 6 21.17 14.02 -29.00
N HIS A 7 19.89 14.41 -28.88
CA HIS A 7 19.37 14.99 -27.66
C HIS A 7 19.69 14.01 -26.52
N HIS A 8 20.32 14.54 -25.47
CA HIS A 8 20.77 13.79 -24.31
C HIS A 8 19.63 13.02 -23.62
N TYR A 9 18.40 13.51 -23.77
CA TYR A 9 17.15 12.87 -23.35
C TYR A 9 16.16 12.79 -24.52
N TYR A 10 15.37 11.72 -24.53
CA TYR A 10 14.16 11.57 -25.30
C TYR A 10 13.13 12.62 -24.85
N VAL A 11 12.58 13.36 -25.81
CA VAL A 11 11.49 14.31 -25.57
C VAL A 11 10.17 13.61 -25.91
N PRO A 12 9.31 13.35 -24.91
CA PRO A 12 8.02 12.72 -25.13
C PRO A 12 7.09 13.61 -25.95
N GLN A 13 6.21 12.97 -26.72
CA GLN A 13 5.10 13.67 -27.36
C GLN A 13 4.04 14.06 -26.30
N PRO A 14 3.22 15.10 -26.56
CA PRO A 14 2.15 15.49 -25.64
C PRO A 14 1.25 14.29 -25.28
N SER A 15 1.14 14.01 -23.97
CA SER A 15 0.32 12.91 -23.45
C SER A 15 -1.01 13.44 -22.93
N HIS A 16 -2.10 12.81 -23.34
CA HIS A 16 -3.44 13.13 -22.84
C HIS A 16 -3.77 12.45 -21.51
N TRP A 17 -2.95 11.48 -21.06
CA TRP A 17 -3.25 10.66 -19.89
C TRP A 17 -3.37 11.48 -18.59
N MET A 18 -2.64 12.59 -18.48
CA MET A 18 -2.70 13.48 -17.31
C MET A 18 -4.09 14.06 -17.08
N ILE A 19 -4.87 14.33 -18.15
CA ILE A 19 -6.24 14.85 -18.03
C ILE A 19 -7.15 13.79 -17.44
N PHE A 20 -7.05 12.54 -17.91
CA PHE A 20 -7.82 11.41 -17.36
C PHE A 20 -7.45 11.13 -15.90
N GLY A 21 -6.15 11.22 -15.56
CA GLY A 21 -5.68 11.09 -14.18
C GLY A 21 -6.31 12.13 -13.25
N SER A 22 -6.23 13.42 -13.61
CA SER A 22 -6.82 14.50 -12.83
C SER A 22 -8.35 14.38 -12.71
N ALA A 23 -9.04 14.02 -13.81
CA ALA A 23 -10.48 13.80 -13.79
C ALA A 23 -10.88 12.62 -12.89
N GLY A 24 -10.16 11.49 -12.98
CA GLY A 24 -10.38 10.32 -12.13
C GLY A 24 -10.19 10.63 -10.65
N LEU A 25 -9.10 11.32 -10.29
CA LEU A 25 -8.84 11.76 -8.92
C LEU A 25 -9.89 12.73 -8.40
N LEU A 26 -10.33 13.69 -9.22
CA LEU A 26 -11.39 14.63 -8.85
C LEU A 26 -12.70 13.88 -8.58
N CYS A 27 -13.10 12.95 -9.46
CA CYS A 27 -14.28 12.11 -9.26
C CYS A 27 -14.17 11.30 -7.96
N MET A 28 -13.02 10.68 -7.69
CA MET A 28 -12.83 9.94 -6.44
C MET A 28 -12.93 10.84 -5.20
N ALA A 29 -12.25 11.99 -5.19
CA ALA A 29 -12.25 12.90 -4.04
C ALA A 29 -13.64 13.48 -3.76
N THR A 30 -14.31 14.01 -4.80
CA THR A 30 -15.65 14.59 -4.68
C THR A 30 -16.72 13.54 -4.40
N GLY A 31 -16.62 12.37 -5.03
CA GLY A 31 -17.51 11.23 -4.78
C GLY A 31 -17.37 10.71 -3.34
N ALA A 32 -16.14 10.60 -2.83
CA ALA A 32 -15.90 10.16 -1.46
C ALA A 32 -16.42 11.18 -0.45
N ALA A 33 -16.17 12.48 -0.67
CA ALA A 33 -16.71 13.54 0.18
C ALA A 33 -18.24 13.48 0.22
N ALA A 34 -18.90 13.30 -0.93
CA ALA A 34 -20.35 13.25 -0.99
C ALA A 34 -20.92 11.95 -0.38
N TRP A 35 -20.24 10.81 -0.57
CA TRP A 35 -20.63 9.56 0.07
C TRP A 35 -20.51 9.63 1.60
N LEU A 36 -19.46 10.26 2.13
CA LEU A 36 -19.31 10.49 3.57
C LEU A 36 -20.37 11.44 4.16
N ASN A 37 -21.06 12.22 3.33
CA ASN A 37 -22.18 13.10 3.70
C ASN A 37 -23.55 12.49 3.34
N ASP A 38 -23.64 11.14 3.29
CA ASP A 38 -24.85 10.38 3.02
C ASP A 38 -25.56 10.67 1.68
N TRP A 39 -24.86 11.27 0.71
CA TRP A 39 -25.38 11.41 -0.64
C TRP A 39 -25.13 10.14 -1.45
N GLU A 40 -26.18 9.35 -1.63
CA GLU A 40 -26.14 8.02 -2.26
C GLU A 40 -25.42 7.98 -3.62
N PRO A 41 -25.57 8.98 -4.53
CA PRO A 41 -24.83 9.00 -5.79
C PRO A 41 -23.31 9.04 -5.65
N GLY A 42 -22.78 9.52 -4.51
CA GLY A 42 -21.34 9.63 -4.25
C GLY A 42 -20.59 8.32 -4.46
N ARG A 43 -21.16 7.18 -4.06
CA ARG A 43 -20.54 5.85 -4.24
C ARG A 43 -20.28 5.53 -5.70
N TYR A 44 -21.23 5.83 -6.59
CA TYR A 44 -21.09 5.56 -8.02
C TYR A 44 -20.03 6.46 -8.65
N ILE A 45 -19.90 7.71 -8.18
CA ILE A 45 -18.86 8.64 -8.63
C ILE A 45 -17.47 8.14 -8.21
N VAL A 46 -17.32 7.60 -7.00
CA VAL A 46 -16.06 6.98 -6.57
C VAL A 46 -15.68 5.81 -7.48
N PHE A 47 -16.60 4.88 -7.73
CA PHE A 47 -16.33 3.73 -8.61
C PHE A 47 -16.07 4.15 -10.06
N ALA A 48 -16.75 5.18 -10.56
CA ALA A 48 -16.47 5.76 -11.87
C ALA A 48 -15.05 6.37 -11.93
N GLY A 49 -14.65 7.13 -10.91
CA GLY A 49 -13.31 7.67 -10.78
C GLY A 49 -12.23 6.59 -10.73
N LEU A 50 -12.47 5.51 -9.96
CA LEU A 50 -11.59 4.35 -9.89
C LEU A 50 -11.44 3.66 -11.26
N ALA A 51 -12.54 3.49 -11.99
CA ALA A 51 -12.53 2.91 -13.33
C ALA A 51 -11.75 3.79 -14.34
N ILE A 52 -11.91 5.12 -14.27
CA ILE A 52 -11.14 6.07 -15.08
C ILE A 52 -9.64 5.95 -14.78
N LEU A 53 -9.25 5.87 -13.50
CA LEU A 53 -7.85 5.70 -13.12
C LEU A 53 -7.28 4.35 -13.57
N ALA A 54 -8.01 3.26 -13.36
CA ALA A 54 -7.58 1.93 -13.81
C ALA A 54 -7.40 1.89 -15.34
N PHE A 55 -8.34 2.47 -16.09
CA PHE A 55 -8.23 2.59 -17.54
C PHE A 55 -7.01 3.43 -17.96
N MET A 56 -6.83 4.60 -17.34
CA MET A 56 -5.69 5.48 -17.62
C MET A 56 -4.37 4.80 -17.31
N MET A 57 -4.23 4.14 -16.16
CA MET A 57 -3.02 3.42 -15.77
C MET A 57 -2.68 2.28 -16.73
N ALA A 58 -3.66 1.46 -17.10
CA ALA A 58 -3.45 0.35 -18.04
C ALA A 58 -2.98 0.85 -19.41
N ARG A 59 -3.57 1.95 -19.91
CA ARG A 59 -3.20 2.51 -21.22
C ARG A 59 -1.90 3.29 -21.18
N TRP A 60 -1.68 4.10 -20.15
CA TRP A 60 -0.46 4.88 -20.00
C TRP A 60 0.76 3.97 -19.84
N PHE A 61 0.69 2.94 -19.00
CA PHE A 61 1.78 1.96 -18.90
C PHE A 61 1.98 1.17 -20.19
N GLY A 62 0.89 0.84 -20.90
CA GLY A 62 1.00 0.23 -22.23
C GLY A 62 1.76 1.12 -23.23
N ASP A 63 1.51 2.43 -23.22
CA ASP A 63 2.22 3.38 -24.07
C ASP A 63 3.71 3.49 -23.68
N VAL A 64 4.04 3.55 -22.39
CA VAL A 64 5.43 3.56 -21.90
C VAL A 64 6.17 2.27 -22.32
N VAL A 65 5.53 1.11 -22.18
CA VAL A 65 6.11 -0.18 -22.62
C VAL A 65 6.34 -0.18 -24.13
N ARG A 66 5.36 0.26 -24.93
CA ARG A 66 5.48 0.32 -26.39
C ARG A 66 6.58 1.29 -26.84
N GLU A 67 6.76 2.40 -26.14
CA GLU A 67 7.86 3.34 -26.42
C GLU A 67 9.23 2.76 -26.06
N SER A 68 9.30 2.03 -24.95
CA SER A 68 10.51 1.31 -24.53
C SER A 68 10.89 0.23 -25.54
N GLU A 69 9.96 -0.63 -25.92
CA GLU A 69 10.18 -1.68 -26.94
C GLU A 69 10.45 -1.10 -28.33
N GLY A 70 9.90 0.08 -28.63
CA GLY A 70 10.16 0.84 -29.85
C GLY A 70 11.57 1.45 -29.92
N GLY A 71 12.41 1.27 -28.89
CA GLY A 71 13.80 1.72 -28.88
C GLY A 71 13.98 3.22 -28.72
N LYS A 72 12.96 3.94 -28.24
CA LYS A 72 13.00 5.40 -28.05
C LYS A 72 13.79 5.81 -26.81
N TYR A 73 13.89 4.94 -25.82
CA TYR A 73 14.58 5.19 -24.57
C TYR A 73 16.04 4.75 -24.66
N GLY A 74 16.96 5.66 -24.32
CA GLY A 74 18.38 5.40 -24.22
C GLY A 74 18.81 5.09 -22.78
N ARG A 75 20.12 5.19 -22.54
CA ARG A 75 20.73 4.87 -21.25
C ARG A 75 20.40 5.87 -20.15
N TRP A 76 20.18 7.14 -20.51
CA TRP A 76 19.88 8.18 -19.53
C TRP A 76 18.46 8.04 -18.98
N GLU A 77 17.50 7.66 -19.84
CA GLU A 77 16.13 7.36 -19.45
C GLU A 77 16.07 6.18 -18.47
N ASP A 78 16.82 5.11 -18.73
CA ASP A 78 16.92 3.97 -17.80
C ASP A 78 17.43 4.40 -16.41
N VAL A 79 18.49 5.22 -16.36
CA VAL A 79 19.00 5.77 -15.09
C VAL A 79 17.95 6.63 -14.39
N SER A 80 17.26 7.49 -15.13
CA SER A 80 16.19 8.34 -14.60
C SER A 80 15.00 7.53 -14.08
N PHE A 81 14.58 6.46 -14.76
CA PHE A 81 13.52 5.57 -14.27
C PHE A 81 13.92 4.87 -12.97
N ARG A 82 15.17 4.41 -12.85
CA ARG A 82 15.67 3.77 -11.63
C ARG A 82 15.72 4.74 -10.45
N TRP A 83 16.17 5.98 -10.68
CA TRP A 83 16.12 7.03 -9.64
C TRP A 83 14.70 7.43 -9.29
N GLY A 84 13.80 7.56 -10.28
CA GLY A 84 12.39 7.83 -10.06
C GLY A 84 11.73 6.75 -9.18
N MET A 85 11.96 5.47 -9.48
CA MET A 85 11.46 4.36 -8.65
C MET A 85 12.09 4.37 -7.26
N SER A 86 13.38 4.69 -7.13
CA SER A 86 14.06 4.76 -5.82
C SER A 86 13.47 5.86 -4.94
N TRP A 87 13.23 7.06 -5.51
CA TRP A 87 12.59 8.16 -4.80
C TRP A 87 11.13 7.87 -4.45
N PHE A 88 10.41 7.18 -5.32
CA PHE A 88 9.05 6.71 -5.03
C PHE A 88 9.02 5.71 -3.86
N ILE A 89 9.89 4.69 -3.87
CA ILE A 89 10.02 3.75 -2.73
C ILE A 89 10.40 4.50 -1.45
N PHE A 90 11.32 5.46 -1.54
CA PHE A 90 11.69 6.29 -0.39
C PHE A 90 10.50 7.08 0.16
N SER A 91 9.65 7.67 -0.70
CA SER A 91 8.44 8.36 -0.23
C SER A 91 7.44 7.42 0.42
N GLU A 92 7.28 6.19 -0.09
CA GLU A 92 6.43 5.17 0.54
C GLU A 92 6.98 4.77 1.93
N VAL A 93 8.30 4.57 2.06
CA VAL A 93 8.94 4.30 3.36
C VAL A 93 8.69 5.44 4.36
N MET A 94 8.78 6.70 3.92
CA MET A 94 8.49 7.85 4.77
C MET A 94 7.01 7.96 5.16
N PHE A 95 6.10 7.63 4.24
CA PHE A 95 4.67 7.54 4.50
C PHE A 95 4.36 6.48 5.56
N PHE A 96 4.89 5.27 5.43
CA PHE A 96 4.80 4.25 6.49
C PHE A 96 5.50 4.68 7.79
N GLY A 97 6.62 5.41 7.68
CA GLY A 97 7.32 6.01 8.80
C GLY A 97 6.42 6.93 9.65
N ALA A 98 5.50 7.65 9.04
CA ALA A 98 4.51 8.46 9.75
C ALA A 98 3.52 7.59 10.57
N PHE A 99 3.03 6.49 10.02
CA PHE A 99 2.14 5.57 10.75
C PHE A 99 2.86 4.81 11.88
N PHE A 100 4.10 4.37 11.66
CA PHE A 100 4.93 3.82 12.73
C PHE A 100 5.22 4.87 13.81
N GLY A 101 5.44 6.13 13.41
CA GLY A 101 5.55 7.26 14.32
C GLY A 101 4.28 7.47 15.15
N ALA A 102 3.10 7.35 14.54
CA ALA A 102 1.81 7.42 15.23
C ALA A 102 1.64 6.25 16.23
N LEU A 103 2.00 5.03 15.84
CA LEU A 103 2.00 3.86 16.75
C LEU A 103 2.97 4.06 17.92
N TYR A 104 4.18 4.54 17.65
CA TYR A 104 5.19 4.84 18.67
C TYR A 104 4.66 5.89 19.66
N TYR A 105 4.13 7.00 19.15
CA TYR A 105 3.56 8.08 19.95
C TYR A 105 2.39 7.58 20.82
N ALA A 106 1.46 6.84 20.21
CA ALA A 106 0.32 6.27 20.92
C ALA A 106 0.77 5.33 22.06
N ARG A 107 1.69 4.40 21.76
CA ARG A 107 2.11 3.35 22.69
C ARG A 107 2.98 3.85 23.83
N LEU A 108 3.94 4.75 23.54
CA LEU A 108 4.96 5.14 24.52
C LEU A 108 4.71 6.49 25.18
N ILE A 109 3.85 7.34 24.60
CA ILE A 109 3.58 8.68 25.14
C ILE A 109 2.11 8.78 25.54
N ALA A 110 1.18 8.67 24.59
CA ALA A 110 -0.23 8.98 24.83
C ALA A 110 -0.91 8.01 25.83
N VAL A 111 -0.73 6.69 25.66
CA VAL A 111 -1.34 5.69 26.56
C VAL A 111 -0.80 5.80 28.00
N PRO A 112 0.53 5.89 28.23
CA PRO A 112 1.06 6.16 29.56
C PRO A 112 0.56 7.47 30.19
N ASP A 113 0.49 8.55 29.43
CA ASP A 113 0.03 9.86 29.89
C ASP A 113 -1.46 9.85 30.31
N LEU A 114 -2.29 9.10 29.58
CA LEU A 114 -3.69 8.87 29.93
C LEU A 114 -3.87 8.07 31.24
N GLY A 115 -2.89 7.26 31.63
CA GLY A 115 -2.91 6.54 32.92
C GLY A 115 -2.28 7.29 34.09
N SER A 116 -1.77 8.52 33.86
CA SER A 116 -1.16 9.36 34.88
C SER A 116 -2.18 9.78 35.95
N ILE A 117 -1.68 10.23 37.10
CA ILE A 117 -2.52 10.64 38.24
C ILE A 117 -3.45 11.80 37.84
N ASP A 118 -2.97 12.71 37.00
CA ASP A 118 -3.73 13.88 36.55
C ASP A 118 -4.93 13.48 35.67
N SER A 119 -4.74 12.47 34.81
CA SER A 119 -5.77 11.95 33.91
C SER A 119 -6.81 11.06 34.61
N LYS A 120 -6.50 10.51 35.80
CA LYS A 120 -7.45 9.68 36.58
C LYS A 120 -8.70 10.43 37.04
N LEU A 121 -8.66 11.76 37.09
CA LEU A 121 -9.85 12.55 37.38
C LEU A 121 -10.91 12.41 36.27
N LEU A 122 -10.47 12.28 35.02
CA LEU A 122 -11.34 12.12 33.85
C LEU A 122 -11.64 10.64 33.59
N TRP A 123 -10.64 9.76 33.76
CA TRP A 123 -10.71 8.34 33.43
C TRP A 123 -10.24 7.47 34.61
N PRO A 124 -11.05 7.33 35.67
CA PRO A 124 -10.64 6.67 36.91
C PRO A 124 -10.34 5.18 36.74
N ASP A 125 -11.04 4.51 35.83
CA ASP A 125 -10.93 3.06 35.59
C ASP A 125 -9.91 2.70 34.49
N PHE A 126 -9.23 3.69 33.90
CA PHE A 126 -8.29 3.44 32.81
C PHE A 126 -6.93 2.95 33.33
N ALA A 127 -6.49 1.80 32.82
CA ALA A 127 -5.15 1.27 33.05
C ALA A 127 -4.28 1.49 31.81
N ALA A 128 -3.14 2.16 32.00
CA ALA A 128 -2.13 2.31 30.95
C ALA A 128 -1.41 0.97 30.71
N GLN A 129 -1.95 0.18 29.79
CA GLN A 129 -1.33 -1.04 29.29
C GLN A 129 -1.35 -1.04 27.76
N TRP A 130 -0.49 -1.85 27.15
CA TRP A 130 -0.52 -2.07 25.70
C TRP A 130 -0.58 -3.58 25.43
N PRO A 131 -1.49 -4.06 24.59
CA PRO A 131 -2.49 -3.35 23.77
C PRO A 131 -3.60 -2.64 24.58
N SER A 132 -4.12 -1.52 24.08
CA SER A 132 -5.24 -0.79 24.70
C SER A 132 -6.20 -0.22 23.66
N ALA A 133 -7.50 -0.30 23.95
CA ALA A 133 -8.57 0.31 23.16
C ALA A 133 -8.92 1.74 23.65
N GLY A 134 -8.11 2.31 24.55
CA GLY A 134 -8.37 3.61 25.16
C GLY A 134 -9.44 3.56 26.27
N PRO A 135 -9.81 4.72 26.84
CA PRO A 135 -10.64 4.76 28.05
C PRO A 135 -12.14 4.56 27.81
N ASN A 136 -12.62 4.75 26.58
CA ASN A 136 -14.06 4.72 26.27
C ASN A 136 -14.54 3.36 25.71
N PHE A 137 -13.62 2.48 25.30
CA PHE A 137 -13.97 1.17 24.75
C PHE A 137 -14.03 0.13 25.87
N LYS A 138 -15.21 -0.45 26.09
CA LYS A 138 -15.47 -1.34 27.24
C LYS A 138 -15.54 -2.83 26.88
N ASP A 139 -15.70 -3.14 25.59
CA ASP A 139 -15.79 -4.53 25.17
C ASP A 139 -14.42 -5.20 25.21
N PRO A 140 -14.32 -6.47 25.68
CA PRO A 140 -13.08 -7.20 25.61
C PRO A 140 -12.70 -7.43 24.15
N PHE A 141 -11.41 -7.26 23.85
CA PHE A 141 -10.82 -7.60 22.57
C PHE A 141 -9.55 -8.42 22.82
N THR A 142 -9.21 -9.28 21.87
CA THR A 142 -7.97 -10.05 21.91
C THR A 142 -7.01 -9.52 20.85
N PRO A 143 -5.78 -9.13 21.20
CA PRO A 143 -4.83 -8.66 20.21
C PRO A 143 -4.36 -9.80 19.29
N MET A 144 -4.02 -9.46 18.06
CA MET A 144 -3.51 -10.44 17.11
C MET A 144 -2.16 -10.99 17.59
N ALA A 145 -2.05 -12.32 17.72
CA ALA A 145 -0.81 -12.98 18.11
C ALA A 145 0.17 -13.01 16.93
N ALA A 146 1.47 -12.84 17.19
CA ALA A 146 2.49 -12.88 16.14
C ALA A 146 2.68 -14.28 15.51
N TRP A 147 2.30 -15.34 16.22
CA TRP A 147 2.37 -16.72 15.75
C TRP A 147 1.05 -17.15 15.10
N GLY A 148 1.11 -18.11 14.19
CA GLY A 148 -0.03 -18.55 13.39
C GLY A 148 -0.01 -17.88 12.02
N ILE A 149 -1.12 -17.21 11.66
CA ILE A 149 -1.31 -16.64 10.32
C ILE A 149 -0.28 -15.53 10.00
N PRO A 150 0.04 -14.58 10.90
CA PRO A 150 1.08 -13.58 10.61
C PRO A 150 2.46 -14.20 10.31
N ALA A 151 2.83 -15.25 11.05
CA ALA A 151 4.10 -15.95 10.83
C ALA A 151 4.12 -16.67 9.48
N ILE A 152 3.01 -17.28 9.06
CA ILE A 152 2.86 -17.89 7.74
C ILE A 152 2.94 -16.81 6.65
N ASN A 153 2.27 -15.67 6.83
CA ASN A 153 2.33 -14.54 5.90
C ASN A 153 3.76 -13.99 5.75
N THR A 154 4.51 -13.92 6.85
CA THR A 154 5.93 -13.54 6.83
C THR A 154 6.75 -14.54 6.02
N LEU A 155 6.55 -15.85 6.24
CA LEU A 155 7.21 -16.90 5.47
C LEU A 155 6.87 -16.83 3.98
N LEU A 156 5.61 -16.55 3.62
CA LEU A 156 5.17 -16.39 2.24
C LEU A 156 5.87 -15.23 1.54
N LEU A 157 5.99 -14.07 2.20
CA LEU A 157 6.70 -12.90 1.66
C LEU A 157 8.21 -13.15 1.52
N LEU A 158 8.85 -13.79 2.50
CA LEU A 158 10.26 -14.15 2.38
C LEU A 158 10.49 -15.15 1.25
N SER A 159 9.60 -16.14 1.12
CA SER A 159 9.65 -17.14 0.05
C SER A 159 9.46 -16.51 -1.33
N SER A 160 8.53 -15.54 -1.47
CA SER A 160 8.32 -14.82 -2.74
C SER A 160 9.54 -13.95 -3.10
N GLY A 161 10.23 -13.38 -2.10
CA GLY A 161 11.51 -12.69 -2.27
C GLY A 161 12.61 -13.60 -2.83
N VAL A 162 12.67 -14.85 -2.38
CA VAL A 162 13.60 -15.86 -2.94
C VAL A 162 13.22 -16.19 -4.38
N THR A 163 11.93 -16.46 -4.67
CA THR A 163 11.51 -16.83 -6.03
C THR A 163 11.76 -15.73 -7.05
N VAL A 164 11.52 -14.45 -6.70
CA VAL A 164 11.81 -13.33 -7.61
C VAL A 164 13.31 -13.12 -7.81
N THR A 165 14.13 -13.40 -6.79
CA THR A 165 15.59 -13.34 -6.92
C THR A 165 16.09 -14.41 -7.89
N VAL A 166 15.56 -15.63 -7.82
CA VAL A 166 15.87 -16.68 -8.80
C VAL A 166 15.40 -16.31 -10.21
N ALA A 167 14.21 -15.71 -10.34
CA ALA A 167 13.71 -15.20 -11.62
C ALA A 167 14.65 -14.16 -12.23
N HIS A 168 15.18 -13.23 -11.42
CA HIS A 168 16.14 -12.22 -11.86
C HIS A 168 17.45 -12.81 -12.39
N TRP A 169 17.99 -13.83 -11.72
CA TRP A 169 19.18 -14.55 -12.22
C TRP A 169 18.88 -15.31 -13.52
N ALA A 170 17.73 -15.96 -13.62
CA ALA A 170 17.30 -16.61 -14.85
C ALA A 170 17.16 -15.62 -16.02
N LEU A 171 16.69 -14.39 -15.76
CA LEU A 171 16.66 -13.32 -16.76
C LEU A 171 18.06 -12.95 -17.26
N LYS A 172 19.03 -12.77 -16.34
CA LYS A 172 20.42 -12.46 -16.70
C LYS A 172 21.10 -13.57 -17.51
N GLU A 173 20.76 -14.82 -17.25
CA GLU A 173 21.28 -15.99 -17.95
C GLU A 173 20.50 -16.32 -19.24
N GLY A 174 19.45 -15.55 -19.59
CA GLY A 174 18.64 -15.78 -20.78
C GLY A 174 17.72 -17.02 -20.70
N LYS A 175 17.52 -17.61 -19.52
CA LYS A 175 16.70 -18.82 -19.30
C LYS A 175 15.22 -18.48 -19.19
N ARG A 176 14.55 -18.31 -20.34
CA ARG A 176 13.14 -17.87 -20.42
C ARG A 176 12.14 -18.75 -19.66
N THR A 177 12.23 -20.07 -19.78
CA THR A 177 11.30 -20.98 -19.09
C THR A 177 11.43 -20.87 -17.57
N GLN A 178 12.67 -20.79 -17.07
CA GLN A 178 12.94 -20.63 -15.65
C GLN A 178 12.45 -19.27 -15.14
N LEU A 179 12.71 -18.18 -15.87
CA LEU A 179 12.19 -16.86 -15.57
C LEU A 179 10.65 -16.87 -15.42
N ALA A 180 9.93 -17.40 -16.42
CA ALA A 180 8.48 -17.44 -16.40
C ALA A 180 7.92 -18.27 -15.24
N LEU A 181 8.54 -19.44 -14.96
CA LEU A 181 8.12 -20.33 -13.87
C LEU A 181 8.29 -19.66 -12.50
N PHE A 182 9.45 -19.06 -12.23
CA PHE A 182 9.69 -18.41 -10.93
C PHE A 182 8.93 -17.10 -10.77
N MET A 183 8.66 -16.37 -11.85
CA MET A 183 7.71 -15.25 -11.83
C MET A 183 6.30 -15.71 -11.47
N PHE A 184 5.83 -16.82 -12.05
CA PHE A 184 4.53 -17.40 -11.71
C PHE A 184 4.46 -17.76 -10.22
N PHE A 185 5.48 -18.44 -9.66
CA PHE A 185 5.50 -18.75 -8.23
C PHE A 185 5.52 -17.51 -7.35
N THR A 186 6.25 -16.46 -7.73
CA THR A 186 6.27 -15.18 -7.01
C THR A 186 4.86 -14.58 -6.93
N VAL A 187 4.15 -14.51 -8.07
CA VAL A 187 2.79 -13.99 -8.13
C VAL A 187 1.81 -14.88 -7.37
N ALA A 188 1.93 -16.20 -7.48
CA ALA A 188 1.07 -17.14 -6.77
C ALA A 188 1.23 -17.06 -5.25
N LEU A 189 2.47 -16.92 -4.76
CA LEU A 189 2.75 -16.70 -3.34
C LEU A 189 2.20 -15.36 -2.85
N GLY A 190 2.34 -14.29 -3.64
CA GLY A 190 1.75 -12.98 -3.34
C GLY A 190 0.21 -13.02 -3.29
N ALA A 191 -0.44 -13.70 -4.24
CA ALA A 191 -1.89 -13.90 -4.22
C ALA A 191 -2.34 -14.73 -3.00
N THR A 192 -1.58 -15.76 -2.66
CA THR A 192 -1.83 -16.58 -1.46
C THR A 192 -1.73 -15.75 -0.19
N PHE A 193 -0.71 -14.90 -0.07
CA PHE A 193 -0.57 -13.94 1.01
C PHE A 193 -1.80 -13.02 1.13
N LEU A 194 -2.28 -12.45 0.02
CA LEU A 194 -3.48 -11.60 0.02
C LEU A 194 -4.73 -12.36 0.51
N CYS A 195 -4.89 -13.63 0.13
CA CYS A 195 -6.00 -14.46 0.62
C CYS A 195 -5.92 -14.70 2.15
N PHE A 196 -4.73 -15.01 2.67
CA PHE A 196 -4.54 -15.17 4.12
C PHE A 196 -4.73 -13.86 4.87
N GLN A 197 -4.29 -12.72 4.32
CA GLN A 197 -4.51 -11.40 4.91
C GLN A 197 -6.00 -11.05 4.98
N ALA A 198 -6.76 -11.32 3.91
CA ALA A 198 -8.21 -11.13 3.91
C ALA A 198 -8.92 -12.02 4.94
N TYR A 199 -8.49 -13.28 5.06
CA TYR A 199 -9.01 -14.19 6.09
C TYR A 199 -8.68 -13.69 7.51
N GLU A 200 -7.45 -13.23 7.73
CA GLU A 200 -7.02 -12.66 9.01
C GLU A 200 -7.88 -11.47 9.41
N TYR A 201 -8.23 -10.58 8.47
CA TYR A 201 -9.10 -9.44 8.74
C TYR A 201 -10.53 -9.88 9.07
N GLY A 202 -11.04 -10.88 8.37
CA GLY A 202 -12.32 -11.50 8.69
C GLY A 202 -12.35 -12.06 10.12
N HIS A 203 -11.34 -12.85 10.48
CA HIS A 203 -11.20 -13.45 11.81
C HIS A 203 -10.99 -12.40 12.91
N ALA A 204 -10.22 -11.34 12.64
CA ALA A 204 -10.03 -10.23 13.57
C ALA A 204 -11.34 -9.52 13.89
N TYR A 205 -12.17 -9.30 12.86
CA TYR A 205 -13.43 -8.58 13.00
C TYR A 205 -14.52 -9.41 13.70
N SER A 206 -14.57 -10.73 13.45
CA SER A 206 -15.59 -11.63 14.02
C SER A 206 -15.20 -12.18 15.39
N ASP A 207 -14.02 -12.78 15.51
CA ASP A 207 -13.69 -13.68 16.62
C ASP A 207 -12.87 -12.96 17.69
N LEU A 208 -12.06 -11.96 17.29
CA LEU A 208 -11.20 -11.20 18.21
C LEU A 208 -11.82 -9.87 18.67
N ASN A 209 -12.98 -9.49 18.11
CA ASN A 209 -13.64 -8.19 18.27
C ASN A 209 -12.67 -7.00 18.04
N LEU A 210 -11.68 -7.20 17.17
CA LEU A 210 -10.70 -6.21 16.77
C LEU A 210 -11.20 -5.51 15.50
N LYS A 211 -11.70 -4.29 15.67
CA LYS A 211 -12.28 -3.46 14.62
C LYS A 211 -11.52 -2.15 14.51
N LEU A 212 -11.72 -1.42 13.41
CA LEU A 212 -11.26 -0.04 13.29
C LEU A 212 -11.79 0.86 14.42
N SER A 213 -12.96 0.53 14.97
CA SER A 213 -13.56 1.20 16.13
C SER A 213 -13.03 0.74 17.49
N THR A 214 -12.18 -0.32 17.54
CA THR A 214 -11.54 -0.84 18.75
C THR A 214 -10.37 0.06 19.17
N GLY A 215 -10.69 1.33 19.41
CA GLY A 215 -9.78 2.34 19.95
C GLY A 215 -8.48 2.53 19.16
N VAL A 216 -7.44 2.96 19.90
CA VAL A 216 -6.13 3.27 19.31
C VAL A 216 -5.39 2.03 18.80
N TYR A 217 -5.53 0.88 19.47
CA TYR A 217 -4.90 -0.36 18.99
C TYR A 217 -5.50 -0.86 17.67
N GLY A 218 -6.84 -0.95 17.58
CA GLY A 218 -7.51 -1.41 16.36
C GLY A 218 -7.28 -0.49 15.16
N SER A 219 -7.43 0.82 15.36
CA SER A 219 -7.19 1.82 14.31
C SER A 219 -5.74 1.82 13.82
N THR A 220 -4.74 1.77 14.72
CA THR A 220 -3.32 1.71 14.30
C THR A 220 -2.95 0.38 13.66
N PHE A 221 -3.54 -0.74 14.11
CA PHE A 221 -3.33 -2.05 13.49
C PHE A 221 -3.79 -2.06 12.03
N PHE A 222 -5.08 -1.79 11.78
CA PHE A 222 -5.65 -1.86 10.42
C PHE A 222 -5.13 -0.79 9.46
N MET A 223 -4.59 0.33 9.95
CA MET A 223 -3.94 1.32 9.07
C MET A 223 -2.50 0.91 8.68
N LEU A 224 -1.82 0.09 9.50
CA LEU A 224 -0.45 -0.34 9.24
C LEU A 224 -0.36 -1.61 8.40
N THR A 225 -1.38 -2.47 8.49
CA THR A 225 -1.44 -3.79 7.82
C THR A 225 -2.24 -3.71 6.53
#